data_AF-X1FPI7-F1
#
_entry.id   AF-X1FPI7-F1
#
_cell.length_a   1.000
_cell.length_b   1.000
_cell.length_c   1.000
_cell.angle_alpha   90.00
_cell.angle_beta   90.00
_cell.angle_gamma   90.00
#
_symmetry.space_group_name_H-M   'P 1'
#
loop_
_entity.id
_entity.type
_entity.pdbx_description
1 polymer ?
#
loop_
_entity_poly.entity_id
_entity_poly.type
_entity_poly.pdbx_seq_one_letter_code
_entity_poly.pdbx_strand_id
1 'polypeptide(L)'
;VSDENPIVRASAAKLIVKNFLEEGYSLLKWAINYDDSAVVLKTLYDLFKGVNDHSINKLKKALEKRLSSIYGVIPDEALFFLDLELSVSFFNINYLRIYSSNSVNGVIKGNYMMCAIKKGHIVALNLSNWGLNKLPESIGSLSKLRHLILKNNNINTVPESTGLLRHLRTLDLSDCKINSLPDSLINLHMLKTVFLCRNYNLEDIPRSILLMAKKDFFRKYIWEGVHLNEAFVLGLLEILTGSKLKKLKMDQFIKYRDKACHYKTNDRGNVIGIYIFHSQLSNLTIIPEQISTLT
;
A
#
# COMPACT_ATOMS: atom_id res chain seq x y z
N VAL A 1 -23.21 22.88 21.72
CA VAL A 1 -22.04 22.14 21.21
C VAL A 1 -21.12 23.19 20.61
N SER A 2 -19.82 23.20 20.88
CA SER A 2 -18.91 24.16 20.23
C SER A 2 -18.91 23.89 18.73
N ASP A 3 -19.24 24.88 17.92
CA ASP A 3 -19.28 24.75 16.46
C ASP A 3 -17.90 24.49 15.84
N GLU A 4 -16.82 24.84 16.55
CA GLU A 4 -15.46 24.80 15.99
C GLU A 4 -14.74 23.47 16.22
N ASN A 5 -15.03 22.75 17.31
CA ASN A 5 -14.25 21.55 17.68
C ASN A 5 -14.88 20.24 17.16
N PRO A 6 -14.28 19.56 16.17
CA PRO A 6 -14.83 18.32 15.61
C PRO A 6 -14.90 17.16 16.60
N ILE A 7 -14.03 17.12 17.61
CA ILE A 7 -14.05 16.08 18.65
C ILE A 7 -15.31 16.25 19.52
N VAL A 8 -15.66 17.49 19.85
CA VAL A 8 -16.86 17.81 20.63
C VAL A 8 -18.12 17.51 19.81
N ARG A 9 -18.15 17.87 18.52
CA ARG A 9 -19.27 17.53 17.63
C ARG A 9 -19.44 16.01 17.45
N ALA A 10 -18.35 15.27 17.28
CA ALA A 10 -18.37 13.81 17.23
C ALA A 10 -18.90 13.20 18.54
N SER A 11 -18.53 13.77 19.69
CA SER A 11 -19.01 13.30 21.01
C SER A 11 -20.50 13.59 21.21
N ALA A 12 -20.98 14.76 20.75
CA ALA A 12 -22.40 15.09 20.74
C ALA A 12 -23.19 14.12 19.85
N ALA A 13 -22.70 13.79 18.66
CA ALA A 13 -23.33 12.80 17.77
C ALA A 13 -23.47 11.43 18.46
N LYS A 14 -22.45 10.97 19.20
CA LYS A 14 -22.52 9.72 19.98
C LYS A 14 -23.64 9.76 21.03
N LEU A 15 -23.75 10.86 21.78
CA LEU A 15 -24.78 11.02 22.80
C LEU A 15 -26.19 11.08 22.22
N ILE A 16 -26.35 11.75 21.08
CA ILE A 16 -27.62 11.83 20.35
C ILE A 16 -28.07 10.45 19.90
N VAL A 17 -27.21 9.71 19.19
CA VAL A 17 -27.57 8.37 18.69
C VAL A 17 -27.92 7.42 19.83
N LYS A 18 -27.25 7.55 20.98
CA LYS A 18 -27.46 6.67 22.13
C LYS A 18 -28.72 6.98 22.94
N ASN A 19 -29.07 8.25 23.12
CA ASN A 19 -30.07 8.66 24.12
C ASN A 19 -31.23 9.50 23.57
N PHE A 20 -31.08 10.10 22.38
CA PHE A 20 -32.01 11.13 21.87
C PHE A 20 -32.20 10.98 20.35
N LEU A 21 -32.37 9.74 19.88
CA LEU A 21 -32.35 9.45 18.45
C LEU A 21 -33.50 10.14 17.69
N GLU A 22 -34.70 10.16 18.27
CA GLU A 22 -35.86 10.78 17.64
C GLU A 22 -35.71 12.31 17.59
N GLU A 23 -35.37 12.93 18.72
CA GLU A 23 -35.22 14.38 18.84
C GLU A 23 -34.02 14.90 18.06
N GLY A 24 -32.94 14.11 18.02
CA GLY A 24 -31.68 14.48 17.39
C GLY A 24 -31.55 14.07 15.93
N TYR A 25 -32.56 13.46 15.32
CA TYR A 25 -32.52 13.04 13.91
C TYR A 25 -32.16 14.19 12.96
N SER A 26 -32.78 15.36 13.15
CA SER A 26 -32.54 16.55 12.33
C SER A 26 -31.10 17.07 12.46
N LEU A 27 -30.53 17.02 13.67
CA LEU A 27 -29.16 17.40 13.96
C LEU A 27 -28.15 16.44 13.31
N LEU A 28 -28.39 15.13 13.40
CA LEU A 28 -27.57 14.12 12.72
C LEU A 28 -27.62 14.32 11.21
N LYS A 29 -28.81 14.58 10.64
CA LYS A 29 -28.97 14.87 9.22
C LYS A 29 -28.24 16.15 8.79
N TRP A 30 -28.24 17.18 9.62
CA TRP A 30 -27.48 18.41 9.37
C TRP A 30 -25.98 18.12 9.36
N ALA A 31 -25.46 17.40 10.36
CA ALA A 31 -24.04 17.03 10.41
C ALA A 31 -23.62 16.20 9.18
N ILE A 32 -24.46 15.26 8.75
CA ILE A 32 -24.26 14.49 7.54
C ILE A 32 -24.21 15.35 6.28
N ASN A 33 -24.86 16.51 6.22
CA ASN A 33 -24.87 17.34 5.01
C ASN A 33 -23.79 18.42 5.00
N TYR A 34 -23.40 18.92 6.18
CA TYR A 34 -22.63 20.16 6.28
C TYR A 34 -21.32 20.03 7.09
N ASP A 35 -21.14 18.96 7.88
CA ASP A 35 -19.86 18.76 8.58
C ASP A 35 -18.82 18.18 7.63
N ASP A 36 -17.67 18.82 7.51
CA ASP A 36 -16.56 18.40 6.64
C ASP A 36 -15.45 17.67 7.40
N SER A 37 -15.56 17.51 8.72
CA SER A 37 -14.53 16.83 9.51
C SER A 37 -14.57 15.32 9.31
N ALA A 38 -13.44 14.71 8.93
CA ALA A 38 -13.32 13.26 8.88
C ALA A 38 -13.61 12.60 10.23
N VAL A 39 -13.26 13.23 11.35
CA VAL A 39 -13.56 12.71 12.70
C VAL A 39 -15.06 12.56 12.90
N VAL A 40 -15.85 13.57 12.53
CA VAL A 40 -17.30 13.56 12.70
C VAL A 40 -17.94 12.57 11.73
N LEU A 41 -17.59 12.64 10.44
CA LEU A 41 -18.17 11.77 9.41
C LEU A 41 -17.84 10.30 9.66
N LYS A 42 -16.61 9.98 10.06
CA LYS A 42 -16.20 8.62 10.44
C LYS A 42 -16.94 8.14 11.69
N THR A 43 -17.06 8.99 12.70
CA THR A 43 -17.83 8.68 13.92
C THR A 43 -19.28 8.36 13.61
N LEU A 44 -19.93 9.16 12.76
CA LEU A 44 -21.31 8.91 12.33
C LEU A 44 -21.43 7.59 11.58
N TYR A 45 -20.51 7.32 10.65
CA TYR A 45 -20.50 6.05 9.91
C TYR A 45 -20.39 4.84 10.84
N ASP A 46 -19.46 4.89 11.80
CA ASP A 46 -19.25 3.79 12.75
C ASP A 46 -20.43 3.63 13.71
N LEU A 47 -21.04 4.72 14.17
CA LEU A 47 -22.25 4.69 15.00
C LEU A 47 -23.44 4.06 14.28
N PHE A 48 -23.57 4.28 12.97
CA PHE A 48 -24.67 3.71 12.18
C PHE A 48 -24.43 2.26 11.78
N LYS A 49 -23.21 1.75 11.93
CA LYS A 49 -22.86 0.38 11.57
C LYS A 49 -23.50 -0.60 12.55
N GLY A 50 -24.27 -1.55 12.03
CA GLY A 50 -24.88 -2.62 12.83
C GLY A 50 -26.12 -2.22 13.63
N VAL A 51 -26.60 -0.98 13.49
CA VAL A 51 -27.83 -0.52 14.14
C VAL A 51 -29.03 -0.89 13.27
N ASN A 52 -29.95 -1.69 13.84
CA ASN A 52 -31.17 -2.10 13.17
C ASN A 52 -32.33 -1.13 13.45
N ASP A 53 -32.20 0.11 12.97
CA ASP A 53 -33.22 1.16 13.10
C ASP A 53 -33.52 1.81 11.74
N HIS A 54 -34.79 2.09 11.44
CA HIS A 54 -35.19 2.63 10.13
C HIS A 54 -34.63 4.03 9.88
N SER A 55 -34.66 4.89 10.89
CA SER A 55 -34.18 6.27 10.81
C SER A 55 -32.66 6.31 10.65
N ILE A 56 -31.93 5.50 11.41
CA ILE A 56 -30.47 5.34 11.28
C ILE A 56 -30.09 4.80 9.91
N ASN A 57 -30.83 3.80 9.38
CA ASN A 57 -30.57 3.28 8.04
C ASN A 57 -30.73 4.35 6.95
N LYS A 58 -31.69 5.26 7.10
CA LYS A 58 -31.88 6.41 6.19
C LYS A 58 -30.73 7.41 6.29
N LEU A 59 -30.26 7.72 7.50
CA LEU A 59 -29.10 8.58 7.73
C LEU A 59 -27.81 7.96 7.17
N LYS A 60 -27.60 6.67 7.42
CA LYS A 60 -26.47 5.90 6.88
C LYS A 60 -26.39 6.00 5.36
N LYS A 61 -27.50 5.72 4.65
CA LYS A 61 -27.56 5.84 3.18
C LYS A 61 -27.26 7.27 2.70
N ALA A 62 -27.71 8.29 3.42
CA ALA A 62 -27.42 9.68 3.09
C ALA A 62 -25.92 9.99 3.25
N LEU A 63 -25.30 9.52 4.33
CA LEU A 63 -23.87 9.66 4.59
C LEU A 63 -23.04 8.93 3.53
N GLU A 64 -23.35 7.67 3.25
CA GLU A 64 -22.69 6.87 2.20
C GLU A 64 -22.77 7.54 0.83
N LYS A 65 -23.93 8.08 0.47
CA LYS A 65 -24.12 8.84 -0.78
C LYS A 65 -23.26 10.10 -0.81
N ARG A 66 -23.21 10.87 0.29
CA ARG A 66 -22.37 12.07 0.37
C ARG A 66 -20.89 11.72 0.24
N LEU A 67 -20.41 10.74 1.00
CA LEU A 67 -19.01 10.30 0.95
C LEU A 67 -18.63 9.81 -0.46
N SER A 68 -19.50 9.02 -1.08
CA SER A 68 -19.31 8.58 -2.47
C SER A 68 -19.21 9.75 -3.44
N SER A 69 -20.04 10.78 -3.26
CA SER A 69 -20.02 11.99 -4.07
C SER A 69 -18.77 12.84 -3.86
N ILE A 70 -18.25 12.93 -2.63
CA ILE A 70 -17.04 13.70 -2.30
C ILE A 70 -15.82 13.08 -2.96
N TYR A 71 -15.68 11.76 -2.87
CA TYR A 71 -14.47 11.05 -3.31
C TYR A 71 -14.58 10.44 -4.71
N GLY A 72 -15.78 10.41 -5.29
CA GLY A 72 -16.02 9.80 -6.60
C GLY A 72 -15.88 8.27 -6.61
N VAL A 73 -16.02 7.63 -5.45
CA VAL A 73 -15.89 6.17 -5.26
C VAL A 73 -17.15 5.59 -4.64
N ILE A 74 -17.25 4.26 -4.61
CA ILE A 74 -18.32 3.57 -3.87
C ILE A 74 -18.21 3.80 -2.35
N PRO A 75 -19.30 3.65 -1.58
CA PRO A 75 -19.30 3.94 -0.14
C PRO A 75 -18.21 3.22 0.67
N ASP A 76 -17.99 1.93 0.40
CA ASP A 76 -17.01 1.12 1.13
C ASP A 76 -15.58 1.64 0.97
N GLU A 77 -15.22 2.11 -0.23
CA GLU A 77 -13.89 2.67 -0.52
C GLU A 77 -13.77 4.13 -0.07
N ALA A 78 -14.88 4.86 0.06
CA ALA A 78 -14.87 6.24 0.55
C ALA A 78 -14.37 6.34 2.00
N LEU A 79 -14.57 5.30 2.80
CA LEU A 79 -14.11 5.22 4.19
C LEU A 79 -12.59 5.18 4.30
N PHE A 80 -11.92 4.57 3.32
CA PHE A 80 -10.46 4.54 3.29
C PHE A 80 -9.87 5.95 3.33
N PHE A 81 -10.47 6.91 2.63
CA PHE A 81 -10.00 8.30 2.66
C PHE A 81 -10.20 8.97 4.01
N LEU A 82 -11.31 8.70 4.70
CA LEU A 82 -11.51 9.19 6.07
C LEU A 82 -10.46 8.63 7.03
N ASP A 83 -10.21 7.32 6.98
CA ASP A 83 -9.22 6.68 7.85
C ASP A 83 -7.78 7.13 7.53
N LEU A 84 -7.50 7.38 6.25
CA LEU A 84 -6.23 7.91 5.80
C LEU A 84 -6.00 9.33 6.33
N GLU A 85 -7.01 10.20 6.22
CA GLU A 85 -6.96 11.56 6.75
C GLU A 85 -6.70 11.57 8.26
N LEU A 86 -7.39 10.70 9.01
CA LEU A 86 -7.19 10.54 10.45
C LEU A 86 -5.82 9.94 10.82
N SER A 87 -5.08 9.40 9.85
CA SER A 87 -3.76 8.80 10.04
C SER A 87 -2.60 9.75 9.79
N VAL A 88 -2.86 10.97 9.30
CA VAL A 88 -1.83 11.99 8.97
C VAL A 88 -1.96 13.21 9.87
N SER A 89 -0.85 13.66 10.46
CA SER A 89 -0.84 14.73 11.47
C SER A 89 -0.82 16.17 10.92
N PHE A 90 -0.56 16.36 9.63
CA PHE A 90 -0.26 17.69 9.06
C PHE A 90 -1.18 18.13 7.91
N PHE A 91 -2.33 17.48 7.67
CA PHE A 91 -3.11 17.71 6.45
C PHE A 91 -4.40 18.50 6.61
N ASN A 92 -4.63 19.35 5.60
CA ASN A 92 -5.87 20.04 5.29
C ASN A 92 -6.65 19.22 4.24
N ILE A 93 -7.91 18.87 4.57
CA ILE A 93 -8.91 18.09 3.81
C ILE A 93 -8.97 18.42 2.30
N ASN A 94 -8.60 19.63 1.91
CA ASN A 94 -8.74 20.10 0.53
C ASN A 94 -7.81 19.43 -0.49
N TYR A 95 -6.75 18.74 -0.06
CA TYR A 95 -5.83 18.07 -1.00
C TYR A 95 -6.29 16.68 -1.48
N LEU A 96 -7.13 15.99 -0.71
CA LEU A 96 -7.74 14.72 -1.14
C LEU A 96 -8.95 14.96 -2.08
N ARG A 97 -9.48 16.18 -2.10
CA ARG A 97 -10.61 16.60 -2.93
C ARG A 97 -10.17 16.76 -4.40
N ILE A 98 -10.33 15.66 -5.12
CA ILE A 98 -10.47 15.55 -6.59
C ILE A 98 -9.25 15.99 -7.41
N TYR A 99 -8.47 15.00 -7.85
CA TYR A 99 -7.85 14.98 -9.19
C TYR A 99 -8.27 13.69 -9.90
N SER A 100 -9.55 13.58 -10.26
CA SER A 100 -9.97 12.57 -11.25
C SER A 100 -9.79 13.17 -12.64
N SER A 101 -8.66 12.89 -13.28
CA SER A 101 -8.58 13.05 -14.72
C SER A 101 -8.03 11.77 -15.36
N ASN A 102 -8.74 11.35 -16.39
CA ASN A 102 -8.54 10.11 -17.11
C ASN A 102 -7.09 9.94 -17.55
N SER A 103 -6.38 8.96 -16.99
CA SER A 103 -5.22 8.37 -17.65
C SER A 103 -5.06 6.89 -17.28
N VAL A 104 -5.96 6.07 -17.82
CA VAL A 104 -5.65 4.65 -18.02
C VAL A 104 -4.78 4.58 -19.26
N ASN A 105 -3.45 4.62 -19.05
CA ASN A 105 -2.47 3.78 -19.74
C ASN A 105 -1.04 4.18 -19.32
N GLY A 106 -0.42 3.33 -18.51
CA GLY A 106 1.03 3.31 -18.29
C GLY A 106 1.55 4.30 -17.27
N VAL A 107 1.73 3.81 -16.03
CA VAL A 107 2.50 4.43 -14.93
C VAL A 107 1.96 5.79 -14.50
N ILE A 108 1.72 5.96 -13.20
CA ILE A 108 1.54 7.28 -12.60
C ILE A 108 2.88 8.03 -12.79
N LYS A 109 3.04 8.70 -13.94
CA LYS A 109 4.19 9.53 -14.27
C LYS A 109 3.90 10.93 -13.77
N GLY A 110 4.63 11.36 -12.75
CA GLY A 110 4.56 12.71 -12.20
C GLY A 110 3.85 12.79 -10.85
N ASN A 111 4.30 13.76 -10.05
CA ASN A 111 3.98 13.95 -8.63
C ASN A 111 2.54 14.44 -8.34
N TYR A 112 1.60 14.32 -9.28
CA TYR A 112 0.31 15.05 -9.20
C TYR A 112 -0.95 14.17 -9.14
N MET A 113 -0.91 12.89 -9.54
CA MET A 113 -2.09 12.04 -9.49
C MET A 113 -2.01 11.05 -8.32
N MET A 114 -2.81 11.31 -7.28
CA MET A 114 -2.87 10.48 -6.07
C MET A 114 -3.58 9.15 -6.32
N CYS A 115 -4.67 9.12 -7.11
CA CYS A 115 -5.38 7.87 -7.40
C CYS A 115 -6.01 7.86 -8.79
N ALA A 116 -6.26 6.67 -9.32
CA ALA A 116 -7.05 6.46 -10.52
C ALA A 116 -8.32 5.68 -10.15
N ILE A 117 -9.47 6.17 -10.60
CA ILE A 117 -10.78 5.58 -10.32
C ILE A 117 -11.41 5.08 -11.63
N LYS A 118 -11.96 3.87 -11.61
CA LYS A 118 -12.67 3.27 -12.75
C LYS A 118 -14.00 2.71 -12.28
N LYS A 119 -15.10 3.23 -12.83
CA LYS A 119 -16.48 2.83 -12.47
C LYS A 119 -16.72 2.88 -10.95
N GLY A 120 -16.27 3.95 -10.29
CA GLY A 120 -16.42 4.13 -8.84
C GLY A 120 -15.45 3.33 -7.96
N HIS A 121 -14.48 2.62 -8.54
CA HIS A 121 -13.47 1.88 -7.76
C HIS A 121 -12.06 2.41 -7.98
N ILE A 122 -11.28 2.52 -6.90
CA ILE A 122 -9.86 2.83 -6.95
C ILE A 122 -9.10 1.66 -7.59
N VAL A 123 -8.40 1.93 -8.69
CA VAL A 123 -7.59 0.94 -9.42
C VAL A 123 -6.10 1.20 -9.29
N ALA A 124 -5.69 2.42 -8.97
CA ALA A 124 -4.31 2.77 -8.65
C ALA A 124 -4.28 3.84 -7.56
N LEU A 125 -3.33 3.72 -6.63
CA LEU A 125 -3.16 4.62 -5.50
C LEU A 125 -1.67 4.89 -5.28
N ASN A 126 -1.30 6.16 -5.25
CA ASN A 126 0.04 6.64 -4.98
C ASN A 126 0.01 7.62 -3.80
N LEU A 127 0.55 7.17 -2.67
CA LEU A 127 0.72 7.94 -1.44
C LEU A 127 2.21 8.17 -1.14
N SER A 128 3.05 8.28 -2.17
CA SER A 128 4.49 8.46 -1.97
C SER A 128 4.82 9.84 -1.39
N ASN A 129 5.72 9.91 -0.40
CA ASN A 129 6.14 11.15 0.26
C ASN A 129 5.02 11.84 1.08
N TRP A 130 4.12 11.06 1.69
CA TRP A 130 3.03 11.60 2.52
C TRP A 130 3.38 11.68 4.01
N GLY A 131 4.58 11.25 4.41
CA GLY A 131 4.99 11.19 5.81
C GLY A 131 4.15 10.21 6.64
N LEU A 132 3.55 9.20 5.99
CA LEU A 132 2.71 8.21 6.66
C LEU A 132 3.54 7.40 7.64
N ASN A 133 3.07 7.29 8.88
CA ASN A 133 3.64 6.36 9.87
C ASN A 133 2.90 5.01 9.88
N LYS A 134 1.66 4.99 9.39
CA LYS A 134 0.81 3.81 9.29
C LYS A 134 -0.11 3.91 8.07
N LEU A 135 -0.50 2.76 7.53
CA LEU A 135 -1.57 2.64 6.56
C LEU A 135 -2.82 2.09 7.26
N PRO A 136 -4.03 2.64 7.02
CA PRO A 136 -5.22 2.17 7.72
C PRO A 136 -5.67 0.79 7.23
N GLU A 137 -6.27 0.00 8.12
CA GLU A 137 -6.84 -1.33 7.83
C GLU A 137 -7.95 -1.29 6.75
N SER A 138 -8.56 -0.14 6.53
CA SER A 138 -9.53 0.03 5.44
C SER A 138 -8.92 -0.04 4.05
N ILE A 139 -7.58 -0.09 3.90
CA ILE A 139 -6.95 -0.36 2.60
C ILE A 139 -7.48 -1.66 1.97
N GLY A 140 -7.82 -2.66 2.77
CA GLY A 140 -8.38 -3.93 2.27
C GLY A 140 -9.75 -3.80 1.59
N SER A 141 -10.45 -2.68 1.76
CA SER A 141 -11.71 -2.39 1.07
C SER A 141 -11.52 -2.09 -0.42
N LEU A 142 -10.30 -1.74 -0.85
CA LEU A 142 -9.99 -1.35 -2.23
C LEU A 142 -9.87 -2.58 -3.16
N SER A 143 -10.96 -3.34 -3.29
CA SER A 143 -11.00 -4.66 -3.92
C SER A 143 -10.57 -4.69 -5.39
N LYS A 144 -10.56 -3.54 -6.08
CA LYS A 144 -10.14 -3.41 -7.48
C LYS A 144 -8.75 -2.80 -7.65
N LEU A 145 -8.04 -2.51 -6.55
CA LEU A 145 -6.72 -1.89 -6.58
C LEU A 145 -5.71 -2.80 -7.29
N ARG A 146 -4.95 -2.22 -8.21
CA ARG A 146 -3.91 -2.91 -9.00
C ARG A 146 -2.51 -2.37 -8.73
N HIS A 147 -2.40 -1.11 -8.35
CA HIS A 147 -1.12 -0.46 -8.09
C HIS A 147 -1.21 0.31 -6.78
N LEU A 148 -0.37 -0.05 -5.82
CA LEU A 148 -0.22 0.63 -4.54
C LEU A 148 1.22 1.09 -4.38
N ILE A 149 1.42 2.41 -4.38
CA ILE A 149 2.74 3.03 -4.26
C ILE A 149 2.79 3.82 -2.95
N LEU A 150 3.63 3.40 -2.02
CA LEU A 150 3.79 3.97 -0.68
C LEU A 150 5.21 4.51 -0.45
N LYS A 151 6.00 4.66 -1.52
CA LYS A 151 7.42 4.99 -1.47
C LYS A 151 7.71 6.25 -0.63
N ASN A 152 8.84 6.24 0.09
CA ASN A 152 9.31 7.37 0.89
C ASN A 152 8.29 7.79 1.95
N ASN A 153 7.95 6.87 2.84
CA ASN A 153 7.12 7.11 4.01
C ASN A 153 7.83 6.53 5.25
N ASN A 154 7.21 6.61 6.42
CA ASN A 154 7.75 6.06 7.67
C ASN A 154 6.91 4.86 8.16
N ILE A 155 6.39 4.05 7.22
CA ILE A 155 5.53 2.90 7.48
C ILE A 155 6.39 1.69 7.86
N ASN A 156 6.37 1.29 9.14
CA ASN A 156 7.15 0.13 9.60
C ASN A 156 6.60 -1.23 9.13
N THR A 157 5.29 -1.32 8.88
CA THR A 157 4.62 -2.50 8.32
C THR A 157 3.31 -2.09 7.63
N VAL A 158 2.83 -2.92 6.71
CA VAL A 158 1.49 -2.77 6.11
C VAL A 158 0.46 -3.61 6.89
N PRO A 159 -0.81 -3.19 6.97
CA PRO A 159 -1.84 -3.92 7.73
C PRO A 159 -2.16 -5.29 7.12
N GLU A 160 -2.69 -6.21 7.93
CA GLU A 160 -3.09 -7.57 7.49
C GLU A 160 -4.17 -7.53 6.38
N SER A 161 -5.04 -6.53 6.41
CA SER A 161 -6.01 -6.28 5.35
C SER A 161 -5.39 -6.02 3.97
N THR A 162 -4.09 -5.71 3.88
CA THR A 162 -3.37 -5.60 2.60
C THR A 162 -3.50 -6.90 1.79
N GLY A 163 -3.53 -8.06 2.45
CA GLY A 163 -3.75 -9.36 1.79
C GLY A 163 -5.12 -9.52 1.12
N LEU A 164 -6.10 -8.65 1.40
CA LEU A 164 -7.42 -8.65 0.75
C LEU A 164 -7.39 -8.04 -0.67
N LEU A 165 -6.28 -7.39 -1.06
CA LEU A 165 -6.11 -6.75 -2.36
C LEU A 165 -5.82 -7.77 -3.48
N ARG A 166 -6.74 -8.71 -3.72
CA ARG A 166 -6.57 -9.86 -4.62
C ARG A 166 -6.25 -9.51 -6.08
N HIS A 167 -6.42 -8.26 -6.50
CA HIS A 167 -6.10 -7.77 -7.85
C HIS A 167 -4.82 -6.93 -7.91
N LEU A 168 -4.09 -6.79 -6.80
CA LEU A 168 -2.86 -6.02 -6.73
C LEU A 168 -1.80 -6.65 -7.63
N ARG A 169 -1.17 -5.83 -8.45
CA ARG A 169 -0.12 -6.20 -9.41
C ARG A 169 1.21 -5.57 -9.06
N THR A 170 1.18 -4.37 -8.49
CA THR A 170 2.37 -3.63 -8.09
C THR A 170 2.20 -3.14 -6.66
N LEU A 171 3.18 -3.45 -5.82
CA LEU A 171 3.32 -2.92 -4.47
C LEU A 171 4.71 -2.28 -4.32
N ASP A 172 4.76 -0.97 -4.17
CA ASP A 172 6.01 -0.25 -3.92
C ASP A 172 6.05 0.23 -2.48
N LEU A 173 6.93 -0.39 -1.69
CA LEU A 173 7.22 -0.09 -0.29
C LEU A 173 8.65 0.43 -0.14
N SER A 174 9.25 0.97 -1.21
CA SER A 174 10.62 1.43 -1.18
C SER A 174 10.77 2.60 -0.21
N ASP A 175 11.81 2.56 0.62
CA ASP A 175 12.15 3.67 1.52
C ASP A 175 11.00 3.97 2.51
N CYS A 176 10.39 2.92 3.06
CA CYS A 176 9.27 3.03 3.99
C CYS A 176 9.69 2.82 5.46
N LYS A 177 10.93 2.38 5.71
CA LYS A 177 11.41 1.89 7.02
C LYS A 177 10.70 0.60 7.48
N ILE A 178 10.33 -0.24 6.51
CA ILE A 178 9.73 -1.55 6.77
C ILE A 178 10.70 -2.39 7.59
N ASN A 179 10.20 -2.95 8.70
CA ASN A 179 10.93 -3.94 9.50
C ASN A 179 10.32 -5.34 9.42
N SER A 180 9.02 -5.42 9.10
CA SER A 180 8.25 -6.65 9.00
C SER A 180 7.13 -6.48 7.97
N LEU A 181 6.64 -7.60 7.44
CA LEU A 181 5.52 -7.64 6.50
C LEU A 181 4.54 -8.74 6.91
N PRO A 182 3.22 -8.53 6.75
CA PRO A 182 2.24 -9.49 7.21
C PRO A 182 2.19 -10.76 6.34
N ASP A 183 1.87 -11.89 6.95
CA ASP A 183 1.75 -13.17 6.25
C ASP A 183 0.61 -13.19 5.24
N SER A 184 -0.44 -12.38 5.46
CA SER A 184 -1.57 -12.24 4.54
C SER A 184 -1.19 -11.79 3.12
N LEU A 185 0.02 -11.26 2.89
CA LEU A 185 0.53 -11.00 1.54
C LEU A 185 0.56 -12.27 0.67
N ILE A 186 0.49 -13.47 1.26
CA ILE A 186 0.34 -14.75 0.55
C ILE A 186 -0.91 -14.81 -0.34
N ASN A 187 -1.94 -14.03 0.00
CA ASN A 187 -3.21 -13.97 -0.72
C ASN A 187 -3.16 -13.07 -1.98
N LEU A 188 -2.04 -12.38 -2.22
CA LEU A 188 -1.84 -11.51 -3.37
C LEU A 188 -1.45 -12.29 -4.62
N HIS A 189 -2.31 -13.21 -5.07
CA HIS A 189 -2.01 -14.14 -6.16
C HIS A 189 -1.77 -13.49 -7.53
N MET A 190 -2.14 -12.22 -7.71
CA MET A 190 -1.94 -11.45 -8.95
C MET A 190 -0.74 -10.49 -8.89
N LEU A 191 0.00 -10.48 -7.78
CA LEU A 191 1.14 -9.59 -7.59
C LEU A 191 2.26 -9.99 -8.54
N LYS A 192 2.77 -9.01 -9.30
CA LYS A 192 3.82 -9.21 -10.30
C LYS A 192 5.10 -8.48 -9.95
N THR A 193 5.00 -7.44 -9.15
CA THR A 193 6.12 -6.56 -8.86
C THR A 193 6.00 -6.06 -7.44
N VAL A 194 7.07 -6.27 -6.67
CA VAL A 194 7.25 -5.70 -5.34
C VAL A 194 8.57 -4.96 -5.33
N PHE A 195 8.58 -3.78 -4.73
CA PHE A 195 9.81 -3.03 -4.45
C PHE A 195 9.93 -2.82 -2.95
N LEU A 196 11.05 -3.27 -2.38
CA LEU A 196 11.38 -3.16 -0.96
C LEU A 196 12.70 -2.41 -0.73
N CYS A 197 13.21 -1.72 -1.76
CA CYS A 197 14.51 -1.10 -1.67
C CYS A 197 14.59 0.00 -0.62
N ARG A 198 15.76 0.13 0.02
CA ARG A 198 16.00 1.08 1.11
C ARG A 198 15.15 0.82 2.37
N ASN A 199 14.74 -0.43 2.62
CA ASN A 199 14.24 -0.86 3.93
C ASN A 199 15.31 -1.65 4.68
N TYR A 200 16.24 -0.92 5.32
CA TYR A 200 17.44 -1.51 5.92
C TYR A 200 17.19 -2.24 7.26
N ASN A 201 15.98 -2.13 7.81
CA ASN A 201 15.59 -2.74 9.08
C ASN A 201 14.73 -4.00 8.88
N LEU A 202 14.59 -4.50 7.63
CA LEU A 202 13.77 -5.67 7.34
C LEU A 202 14.42 -6.91 7.96
N GLU A 203 13.81 -7.43 9.02
CA GLU A 203 14.33 -8.58 9.77
C GLU A 203 14.04 -9.90 9.03
N ASP A 204 12.80 -10.05 8.54
CA ASP A 204 12.33 -11.25 7.85
C ASP A 204 11.59 -10.92 6.55
N ILE A 205 11.71 -11.80 5.57
CA ILE A 205 10.99 -11.73 4.30
C ILE A 205 9.87 -12.77 4.33
N PRO A 206 8.58 -12.39 4.26
CA PRO A 206 7.50 -13.34 4.35
C PRO A 206 7.52 -14.32 3.18
N ARG A 207 7.05 -15.54 3.43
CA ARG A 207 7.02 -16.64 2.45
C ARG A 207 6.36 -16.24 1.12
N SER A 208 5.40 -15.33 1.15
CA SER A 208 4.71 -14.79 -0.02
C SER A 208 5.65 -14.09 -1.01
N ILE A 209 6.54 -13.22 -0.53
CA ILE A 209 7.52 -12.50 -1.36
C ILE A 209 8.58 -13.47 -1.88
N LEU A 210 9.00 -14.42 -1.04
CA LEU A 210 9.92 -15.49 -1.44
C LEU A 210 9.32 -16.33 -2.59
N LEU A 211 8.05 -16.75 -2.46
CA LEU A 211 7.34 -17.48 -3.51
C LEU A 211 7.16 -16.66 -4.79
N MET A 212 6.89 -15.36 -4.66
CA MET A 212 6.76 -14.46 -5.82
C MET A 212 8.11 -14.31 -6.54
N ALA A 213 9.21 -14.09 -5.81
CA ALA A 213 10.55 -14.10 -6.40
C ALA A 213 10.86 -15.44 -7.11
N LYS A 214 10.47 -16.57 -6.51
CA LYS A 214 10.61 -17.91 -7.11
C LYS A 214 9.72 -18.14 -8.33
N LYS A 215 8.64 -17.37 -8.56
CA LYS A 215 7.73 -17.54 -9.71
C LYS A 215 7.97 -16.53 -10.85
N ASP A 216 8.17 -15.27 -10.50
CA ASP A 216 8.08 -14.16 -11.46
C ASP A 216 9.44 -13.58 -11.86
N PHE A 217 10.43 -13.62 -10.97
CA PHE A 217 11.72 -12.97 -11.20
C PHE A 217 12.83 -13.92 -11.68
N PHE A 218 12.72 -15.22 -11.39
CA PHE A 218 13.75 -16.19 -11.76
C PHE A 218 13.79 -16.49 -13.28
N ARG A 219 12.66 -16.40 -13.99
CA ARG A 219 12.57 -16.77 -15.42
C ARG A 219 13.58 -16.01 -16.28
N LYS A 220 13.77 -14.71 -16.01
CA LYS A 220 14.78 -13.88 -16.66
C LYS A 220 16.17 -14.52 -16.53
N TYR A 221 16.56 -14.90 -15.31
CA TYR A 221 17.89 -15.46 -15.04
C TYR A 221 18.07 -16.87 -15.59
N ILE A 222 17.02 -17.69 -15.60
CA ILE A 222 17.03 -18.99 -16.28
C ILE A 222 17.37 -18.81 -17.76
N TRP A 223 16.76 -17.83 -18.44
CA TRP A 223 17.03 -17.54 -19.86
C TRP A 223 18.46 -17.02 -20.06
N GLU A 224 19.05 -16.36 -19.05
CA GLU A 224 20.45 -15.96 -19.02
C GLU A 224 21.40 -17.12 -18.62
N GLY A 225 20.89 -18.35 -18.49
CA GLY A 225 21.66 -19.57 -18.20
C GLY A 225 22.08 -19.72 -16.74
N VAL A 226 21.37 -19.09 -15.80
CA VAL A 226 21.61 -19.23 -14.36
C VAL A 226 20.92 -20.47 -13.81
N HIS A 227 21.56 -21.18 -12.89
CA HIS A 227 20.96 -22.33 -12.20
C HIS A 227 19.70 -21.94 -11.42
N LEU A 228 18.70 -22.84 -11.35
CA LEU A 228 17.36 -22.55 -10.82
C LEU A 228 17.35 -21.92 -9.42
N ASN A 229 18.08 -22.50 -8.47
CA ASN A 229 18.09 -22.04 -7.09
C ASN A 229 18.75 -20.65 -6.94
N GLU A 230 19.69 -20.32 -7.82
CA GLU A 230 20.40 -19.04 -7.78
C GLU A 230 19.66 -17.96 -8.58
N ALA A 231 18.94 -18.34 -9.64
CA ALA A 231 18.04 -17.46 -10.37
C ALA A 231 17.00 -16.81 -9.44
N PHE A 232 16.52 -17.58 -8.45
CA PHE A 232 15.66 -17.08 -7.39
C PHE A 232 16.37 -16.07 -6.47
N VAL A 233 17.61 -16.36 -6.01
CA VAL A 233 18.44 -15.42 -5.22
C VAL A 233 18.55 -14.07 -5.93
N LEU A 234 18.89 -14.09 -7.23
CA LEU A 234 19.05 -12.88 -8.01
C LEU A 234 17.73 -12.12 -8.18
N GLY A 235 16.62 -12.83 -8.33
CA GLY A 235 15.29 -12.23 -8.37
C GLY A 235 14.91 -11.53 -7.08
N LEU A 236 15.15 -12.18 -5.93
CA LEU A 236 14.91 -11.60 -4.62
C LEU A 236 15.81 -10.38 -4.38
N LEU A 237 17.08 -10.44 -4.80
CA LEU A 237 17.97 -9.30 -4.74
C LEU A 237 17.48 -8.11 -5.58
N GLU A 238 16.88 -8.32 -6.76
CA GLU A 238 16.27 -7.19 -7.50
C GLU A 238 15.11 -6.55 -6.72
N ILE A 239 14.27 -7.33 -6.03
CA ILE A 239 13.17 -6.82 -5.20
C ILE A 239 13.70 -5.97 -4.04
N LEU A 240 14.70 -6.49 -3.33
CA LEU A 240 15.27 -5.88 -2.13
C LEU A 240 16.19 -4.70 -2.42
N THR A 241 16.86 -4.70 -3.57
CA THR A 241 17.74 -3.60 -4.00
C THR A 241 17.03 -2.59 -4.88
N GLY A 242 15.89 -2.96 -5.47
CA GLY A 242 15.20 -2.17 -6.51
C GLY A 242 16.04 -1.98 -7.77
N SER A 243 17.16 -2.70 -7.90
CA SER A 243 18.17 -2.50 -8.93
C SER A 243 18.20 -3.71 -9.85
N LYS A 244 18.11 -3.47 -11.16
CA LYS A 244 18.22 -4.54 -12.15
C LYS A 244 19.63 -5.12 -12.14
N LEU A 245 19.76 -6.43 -11.90
CA LEU A 245 21.04 -7.13 -11.99
C LEU A 245 21.35 -7.43 -13.46
N LYS A 246 22.62 -7.20 -13.84
CA LYS A 246 23.13 -7.50 -15.18
C LYS A 246 24.23 -8.55 -15.11
N LYS A 247 24.15 -9.57 -15.96
CA LYS A 247 25.20 -10.58 -16.12
C LYS A 247 26.46 -9.94 -16.72
N LEU A 248 27.60 -10.14 -16.08
CA LEU A 248 28.90 -9.73 -16.61
C LEU A 248 29.60 -10.90 -17.31
N LYS A 249 30.38 -10.59 -18.35
CA LYS A 249 31.34 -11.53 -18.95
C LYS A 249 32.56 -11.70 -18.03
N MET A 250 33.27 -12.82 -18.17
CA MET A 250 34.36 -13.25 -17.28
C MET A 250 35.43 -12.17 -17.03
N ASP A 251 35.75 -11.39 -18.06
CA ASP A 251 36.79 -10.36 -18.16
C ASP A 251 36.36 -8.97 -17.63
N GLN A 252 35.07 -8.76 -17.36
CA GLN A 252 34.52 -7.42 -17.11
C GLN A 252 34.31 -7.08 -15.63
N PHE A 253 34.49 -8.05 -14.71
CA PHE A 253 34.05 -7.91 -13.32
C PHE A 253 34.71 -6.76 -12.54
N ILE A 254 36.01 -6.51 -12.76
CA ILE A 254 36.76 -5.46 -12.06
C ILE A 254 36.40 -4.05 -12.57
N LYS A 255 36.11 -3.92 -13.88
CA LYS A 255 35.87 -2.62 -14.55
C LYS A 255 34.52 -1.98 -14.18
N TYR A 256 33.55 -2.79 -13.77
CA TYR A 256 32.18 -2.35 -13.52
C TYR A 256 31.76 -2.42 -12.06
N ARG A 257 32.73 -2.65 -11.15
CA ARG A 257 32.50 -2.65 -9.71
C ARG A 257 31.65 -1.43 -9.34
N ASP A 258 32.10 -0.21 -9.56
CA ASP A 258 31.37 0.96 -9.02
C ASP A 258 30.36 1.60 -9.99
N LYS A 259 29.63 0.79 -10.80
CA LYS A 259 28.73 1.35 -11.84
C LYS A 259 27.29 0.87 -11.79
N ALA A 260 27.02 -0.37 -11.37
CA ALA A 260 25.67 -0.92 -11.24
C ALA A 260 25.70 -2.24 -10.45
N CYS A 261 24.52 -2.80 -10.18
CA CYS A 261 24.42 -4.13 -9.60
C CYS A 261 24.63 -5.20 -10.67
N HIS A 262 25.52 -6.14 -10.39
CA HIS A 262 26.04 -7.11 -11.33
C HIS A 262 26.12 -8.50 -10.72
N TYR A 263 26.09 -9.52 -11.57
CA TYR A 263 26.38 -10.88 -11.16
C TYR A 263 27.19 -11.61 -12.23
N LYS A 264 27.87 -12.68 -11.82
CA LYS A 264 28.74 -13.49 -12.66
C LYS A 264 28.42 -14.96 -12.48
N THR A 265 28.42 -15.73 -13.57
CA THR A 265 28.28 -17.19 -13.53
C THR A 265 29.52 -17.89 -14.09
N ASN A 266 29.75 -19.14 -13.69
CA ASN A 266 30.63 -20.05 -14.40
C ASN A 266 29.91 -20.67 -15.62
N ASP A 267 30.61 -21.54 -16.37
CA ASP A 267 30.08 -22.20 -17.57
C ASP A 267 28.95 -23.20 -17.29
N ARG A 268 28.83 -23.65 -16.03
CA ARG A 268 27.73 -24.51 -15.56
C ARG A 268 26.49 -23.72 -15.13
N GLY A 269 26.54 -22.38 -15.22
CA GLY A 269 25.44 -21.51 -14.83
C GLY A 269 25.40 -21.14 -13.34
N ASN A 270 26.39 -21.56 -12.54
CA ASN A 270 26.44 -21.25 -11.12
C ASN A 270 26.96 -19.82 -10.90
N VAL A 271 26.33 -19.06 -10.00
CA VAL A 271 26.67 -17.70 -9.60
C VAL A 271 27.91 -17.75 -8.72
N ILE A 272 28.99 -17.18 -9.24
CA ILE A 272 30.31 -17.16 -8.60
C ILE A 272 30.67 -15.77 -8.07
N GLY A 273 29.80 -14.79 -8.23
CA GLY A 273 30.00 -13.45 -7.70
C GLY A 273 28.79 -12.55 -7.91
N ILE A 274 28.48 -11.76 -6.89
CA ILE A 274 27.44 -10.73 -6.91
C ILE A 274 28.08 -9.43 -6.44
N TYR A 275 27.82 -8.36 -7.17
CA TYR A 275 28.20 -7.02 -6.77
C TYR A 275 26.94 -6.16 -6.68
N ILE A 276 26.76 -5.48 -5.56
CA ILE A 276 25.62 -4.57 -5.36
C ILE A 276 26.14 -3.16 -5.20
N PHE A 277 25.74 -2.30 -6.14
CA PHE A 277 26.05 -0.88 -6.14
C PHE A 277 25.12 -0.16 -5.17
N HIS A 278 25.40 -0.26 -3.87
CA HIS A 278 25.01 0.62 -2.76
C HIS A 278 25.29 -0.12 -1.43
N SER A 279 26.22 0.40 -0.63
CA SER A 279 26.85 -0.26 0.52
C SER A 279 25.97 -0.50 1.75
N GLN A 280 24.73 0.00 1.78
CA GLN A 280 23.84 -0.14 2.95
C GLN A 280 23.11 -1.49 3.04
N LEU A 281 23.31 -2.38 2.06
CA LEU A 281 22.86 -3.78 2.14
C LEU A 281 23.72 -4.65 3.06
N SER A 282 24.83 -4.16 3.62
CA SER A 282 25.59 -4.89 4.64
C SER A 282 24.76 -5.26 5.87
N ASN A 283 23.63 -4.57 6.08
CA ASN A 283 22.72 -4.78 7.21
C ASN A 283 21.50 -5.64 6.86
N LEU A 284 21.24 -5.87 5.57
CA LEU A 284 20.22 -6.83 5.18
C LEU A 284 20.82 -8.21 5.45
N THR A 285 20.41 -8.84 6.55
CA THR A 285 20.52 -10.29 6.78
C THR A 285 19.69 -11.02 5.74
N ILE A 286 20.00 -10.85 4.46
CA ILE A 286 19.56 -11.76 3.41
C ILE A 286 20.46 -12.97 3.59
N ILE A 287 20.03 -13.86 4.48
CA ILE A 287 20.74 -15.10 4.75
C ILE A 287 20.55 -15.96 3.50
N PRO A 288 21.60 -16.25 2.71
CA PRO A 288 21.51 -17.12 1.55
C PRO A 288 20.90 -18.50 1.88
N GLU A 289 20.91 -18.89 3.16
CA GLU A 289 20.33 -20.13 3.70
C GLU A 289 18.79 -20.14 3.76
N GLN A 290 18.13 -19.00 4.05
CA GLN A 290 16.66 -18.94 3.99
C GLN A 290 16.15 -19.11 2.54
N ILE A 291 16.98 -18.72 1.58
CA ILE A 291 16.69 -18.85 0.15
C ILE A 291 16.90 -20.29 -0.32
N SER A 292 17.99 -20.94 0.09
CA SER A 292 18.34 -22.29 -0.37
C SER A 292 17.41 -23.39 0.17
N THR A 293 16.68 -23.12 1.26
CA THR A 293 15.78 -24.06 1.94
C THR A 293 14.32 -24.00 1.49
N LEU A 294 13.95 -23.08 0.59
CA LEU A 294 12.61 -23.01 0.00
C LEU A 294 12.40 -24.12 -1.03
N THR A 295 12.05 -25.31 -0.54
CA THR A 295 11.63 -26.46 -1.34
C THR A 295 10.32 -26.16 -2.09
#